data_AF-A0A3S3LJF9-F1
#
_entry.id   AF-A0A3S3LJF9-F1
#
_cell.length_a   1.000
_cell.length_b   1.000
_cell.length_c   1.000
_cell.angle_alpha   90.00
_cell.angle_beta   90.00
_cell.angle_gamma   90.00
#
_symmetry.space_group_name_H-M   'P 1'
#
loop_
_entity.id
_entity.type
_entity.pdbx_description
1 polymer ?
#
loop_
_entity_poly.entity_id
_entity_poly.type
_entity_poly.pdbx_seq_one_letter_code
_entity_poly.pdbx_strand_id
1 'polypeptide(L)'
;MPTKTPPSTITFASMMKAPSAETWTMFMKPQARMAESLLKHNIEMLEFLKARFERDREMLDELADAGSPAEAMAMWQGFWQKMLTDYSVETNKLAASATEIAEQAIRAATEEGEAMVTAAGGKSKD
;
A
#
# COMPACT_ATOMS: atom_id res chain seq x y z
N MET A 1 -32.47 19.29 42.92
CA MET A 1 -31.53 18.28 42.37
C MET A 1 -30.41 19.03 41.65
N PRO A 2 -29.13 18.76 41.91
CA PRO A 2 -28.05 19.38 41.17
C PRO A 2 -27.88 18.66 39.83
N THR A 3 -28.11 19.36 38.72
CA THR A 3 -27.82 18.88 37.37
C THR A 3 -26.30 18.85 37.18
N LYS A 4 -25.70 17.66 37.16
CA LYS A 4 -24.29 17.48 36.81
C LYS A 4 -24.12 17.83 35.33
N THR A 5 -23.42 18.91 35.03
CA THR A 5 -22.96 19.23 33.68
C THR A 5 -22.04 18.10 33.20
N PRO A 6 -22.26 17.52 32.01
CA PRO A 6 -21.35 16.50 31.49
C PRO A 6 -19.96 17.13 31.27
N PRO A 7 -18.87 16.37 31.48
CA PRO A 7 -17.53 16.90 31.23
C PRO A 7 -17.46 17.30 29.76
N SER A 8 -17.12 18.56 29.50
CA SER A 8 -16.80 19.03 28.16
C SER A 8 -15.72 18.09 27.62
N THR A 9 -16.04 17.40 26.54
CA THR A 9 -15.04 16.78 25.67
C THR A 9 -14.15 17.89 25.16
N ILE A 10 -13.12 18.23 25.94
CA ILE A 10 -11.92 18.87 25.44
C ILE A 10 -11.32 17.82 24.51
N THR A 11 -11.79 17.84 23.26
CA THR A 11 -11.15 17.10 22.19
C THR A 11 -9.70 17.55 22.21
N PHE A 12 -8.75 16.63 22.20
CA PHE A 12 -7.31 16.92 22.17
C PHE A 12 -6.94 17.97 21.09
N ALA A 13 -7.78 18.09 20.05
CA ALA A 13 -7.78 19.12 19.03
C ALA A 13 -7.91 20.59 19.53
N SER A 14 -8.65 20.88 20.61
CA SER A 14 -8.85 22.24 21.11
C SER A 14 -7.69 22.77 21.97
N MET A 15 -6.75 21.90 22.37
CA MET A 15 -5.54 22.27 23.13
C MET A 15 -4.29 22.44 22.25
N MET A 16 -4.41 22.17 20.94
CA MET A 16 -3.32 22.30 19.98
C MET A 16 -3.61 23.53 19.12
N LYS A 17 -2.74 24.57 19.19
CA LYS A 17 -2.70 25.60 18.13
C LYS A 17 -2.61 24.87 16.79
N ALA A 18 -3.43 25.27 15.82
CA ALA A 18 -3.34 24.70 14.47
C ALA A 18 -1.86 24.75 14.01
N PRO A 19 -1.28 23.61 13.58
CA PRO A 19 0.12 23.58 13.18
C PRO A 19 0.35 24.59 12.05
N SER A 20 1.51 25.24 12.05
CA SER A 20 1.88 26.13 10.94
C SER A 20 1.90 25.33 9.63
N ALA A 21 1.75 26.01 8.49
CA ALA A 21 1.81 25.34 7.18
C ALA A 21 3.12 24.56 6.99
N GLU A 22 4.22 25.05 7.59
CA GLU A 22 5.52 24.39 7.58
C GLU A 22 5.54 23.13 8.45
N THR A 23 5.03 23.19 9.68
CA THR A 23 4.88 22.03 10.56
C THR A 23 3.96 20.97 9.94
N TRP A 24 2.82 21.40 9.37
CA TRP A 24 1.91 20.50 8.66
C TRP A 24 2.61 19.78 7.49
N THR A 25 3.35 20.52 6.67
CA THR A 25 4.09 19.96 5.53
C THR A 25 5.16 18.96 5.98
N MET A 26 5.81 19.21 7.12
CA MET A 26 6.84 18.35 7.71
C MET A 26 6.29 16.96 8.08
N PHE A 27 5.08 16.90 8.66
CA PHE A 27 4.41 15.64 9.00
C PHE A 27 3.74 14.98 7.80
N MET A 28 3.16 15.75 6.88
CA MET A 28 2.37 15.19 5.79
C MET A 28 3.20 14.68 4.62
N LYS A 29 4.39 15.24 4.36
CA LYS A 29 5.24 14.80 3.24
C LYS A 29 5.70 13.34 3.37
N PRO A 30 6.21 12.87 4.51
CA PRO A 30 6.60 11.47 4.68
C PRO A 30 5.40 10.52 4.51
N GLN A 31 4.26 10.87 5.12
CA GLN A 31 3.01 10.12 5.00
C GLN A 31 2.50 10.02 3.55
N ALA A 32 2.54 11.12 2.80
CA ALA A 32 2.14 11.14 1.41
C ALA A 32 3.02 10.25 0.52
N ARG A 33 4.35 10.24 0.74
CA ARG A 33 5.28 9.37 -0.01
C ARG A 33 5.01 7.88 0.27
N MET A 34 4.82 7.53 1.55
CA MET A 34 4.49 6.15 1.94
C MET A 34 3.17 5.70 1.30
N ALA A 35 2.14 6.55 1.35
CA ALA A 35 0.85 6.27 0.70
C ALA A 35 1.00 6.10 -0.81
N GLU A 36 1.80 6.94 -1.47
CA GLU A 36 2.08 6.83 -2.91
C GLU A 36 2.76 5.49 -3.26
N SER A 37 3.75 5.05 -2.48
CA SER A 37 4.43 3.76 -2.69
C SER A 37 3.47 2.58 -2.52
N LEU A 38 2.66 2.59 -1.46
CA LEU A 38 1.64 1.56 -1.23
C LEU A 38 0.62 1.51 -2.37
N LEU A 39 0.16 2.67 -2.86
CA LEU A 39 -0.78 2.73 -3.97
C LEU A 39 -0.19 2.21 -5.28
N LYS A 40 1.08 2.55 -5.59
CA LYS A 40 1.79 2.01 -6.76
C LYS A 40 1.88 0.49 -6.69
N HIS A 41 2.28 -0.05 -5.55
CA HIS A 41 2.36 -1.48 -5.35
C HIS A 41 0.98 -2.18 -5.51
N ASN A 42 -0.08 -1.58 -4.95
CA ASN A 42 -1.43 -2.11 -5.12
C ASN A 42 -1.89 -2.10 -6.59
N ILE A 43 -1.54 -1.05 -7.35
CA ILE A 43 -1.85 -0.98 -8.79
C ILE A 43 -1.15 -2.12 -9.53
N GLU A 44 0.15 -2.32 -9.31
CA GLU A 44 0.91 -3.40 -9.95
C GLU A 44 0.32 -4.78 -9.67
N MET A 45 -0.05 -5.05 -8.41
CA MET A 45 -0.71 -6.32 -8.02
C MET A 45 -2.06 -6.51 -8.73
N LEU A 46 -2.85 -5.45 -8.85
CA LEU A 46 -4.14 -5.50 -9.56
C LEU A 46 -3.97 -5.71 -11.07
N GLU A 47 -2.96 -5.09 -11.67
CA GLU A 47 -2.61 -5.30 -13.08
C GLU A 47 -2.19 -6.74 -13.34
N PHE A 48 -1.38 -7.32 -12.44
CA PHE A 48 -1.02 -8.73 -12.50
C PHE A 48 -2.26 -9.64 -12.44
N LEU A 49 -3.16 -9.42 -11.48
CA LEU A 49 -4.37 -10.23 -11.33
C LEU A 49 -5.29 -10.12 -12.54
N LYS A 50 -5.45 -8.90 -13.09
CA LYS A 50 -6.20 -8.69 -14.33
C LYS A 50 -5.60 -9.50 -15.47
N ALA A 51 -4.29 -9.39 -15.70
CA ALA A 51 -3.62 -10.12 -16.78
C ALA A 51 -3.71 -11.64 -16.58
N ARG A 52 -3.69 -12.11 -15.33
CA ARG A 52 -3.86 -13.53 -14.99
C ARG A 52 -5.25 -14.05 -15.36
N PHE A 53 -6.30 -13.29 -15.05
CA PHE A 53 -7.67 -13.66 -15.41
C PHE A 53 -7.94 -13.56 -16.91
N GLU A 54 -7.32 -12.61 -17.60
CA GLU A 54 -7.41 -12.52 -19.06
C GLU A 54 -6.81 -13.79 -19.72
N ARG A 55 -5.65 -14.25 -19.23
CA ARG A 55 -5.03 -15.53 -19.67
C ARG A 55 -5.85 -16.76 -19.29
N ASP A 56 -6.49 -16.77 -18.12
CA ASP A 56 -7.42 -17.85 -17.73
C ASP A 56 -8.54 -18.00 -18.75
N ARG A 57 -9.16 -16.88 -19.10
CA ARG A 57 -10.27 -16.87 -20.04
C ARG A 57 -9.82 -17.36 -21.42
N GLU A 58 -8.71 -16.84 -21.92
CA GLU A 58 -8.14 -17.24 -23.22
C GLU A 58 -7.85 -18.75 -23.27
N MET A 59 -7.23 -19.31 -22.22
CA MET A 59 -6.98 -20.75 -22.16
C MET A 59 -8.26 -21.58 -22.15
N LEU A 60 -9.32 -21.13 -21.46
CA LEU A 60 -10.60 -21.83 -21.45
C LEU A 60 -11.26 -21.81 -22.83
N ASP A 61 -11.16 -20.69 -23.55
CA ASP A 61 -11.65 -20.58 -24.94
C ASP A 61 -10.86 -21.53 -25.85
N GLU A 62 -9.52 -21.54 -25.76
CA GLU A 62 -8.66 -22.46 -26.53
C GLU A 62 -8.95 -23.94 -26.22
N LEU A 63 -9.19 -24.29 -24.96
CA LEU A 63 -9.55 -25.66 -24.57
C LEU A 63 -10.91 -26.08 -25.13
N ALA A 64 -11.88 -25.17 -25.21
CA ALA A 64 -13.20 -25.46 -25.76
C ALA A 64 -13.13 -25.78 -27.27
N ASP A 65 -12.18 -25.16 -27.97
CA ASP A 65 -11.96 -25.33 -29.40
C ASP A 65 -10.97 -26.47 -29.75
N ALA A 66 -10.45 -27.19 -28.76
CA ALA A 66 -9.46 -28.25 -28.96
C ALA A 66 -9.99 -29.39 -29.85
N GLY A 67 -9.24 -29.74 -30.90
CA GLY A 67 -9.63 -30.78 -31.86
C GLY A 67 -9.42 -32.21 -31.35
N SER A 68 -8.68 -32.38 -30.24
CA SER A 68 -8.47 -33.68 -29.62
C SER A 68 -8.12 -33.59 -28.13
N PRO A 69 -8.32 -34.68 -27.36
CA PRO A 69 -7.90 -34.74 -25.96
C PRO A 69 -6.38 -34.55 -25.76
N ALA A 70 -5.56 -35.01 -26.72
CA ALA A 70 -4.10 -34.85 -26.63
C ALA A 70 -3.68 -33.39 -26.78
N GLU A 71 -4.32 -32.66 -27.69
CA GLU A 71 -4.12 -31.23 -27.89
C GLU A 71 -4.55 -30.42 -26.65
N ALA A 72 -5.74 -30.71 -26.11
CA ALA A 72 -6.23 -30.10 -24.87
C ALA A 72 -5.26 -30.31 -23.70
N MET A 73 -4.72 -31.52 -23.54
CA MET A 73 -3.74 -31.82 -22.48
C MET A 73 -2.43 -31.06 -22.64
N ALA A 74 -1.95 -30.88 -23.87
CA ALA A 74 -0.74 -30.10 -24.14
C ALA A 74 -0.95 -28.61 -23.82
N MET A 75 -2.10 -28.04 -24.22
CA MET A 75 -2.47 -26.66 -23.89
C MET A 75 -2.57 -26.44 -22.38
N TRP A 76 -3.25 -27.36 -21.68
CA TRP A 76 -3.37 -27.34 -20.22
C TRP A 76 -2.02 -27.36 -19.51
N GLN A 77 -1.10 -28.24 -19.92
CA GLN A 77 0.25 -28.30 -19.34
C GLN A 77 1.04 -27.01 -19.58
N GLY A 78 1.03 -26.49 -20.82
CA GLY A 78 1.73 -25.25 -21.16
C GLY A 78 1.17 -24.05 -20.42
N PHE A 79 -0.13 -24.05 -20.12
CA PHE A 79 -0.77 -23.05 -19.30
C PHE A 79 -0.30 -23.10 -17.83
N TRP A 80 -0.27 -24.28 -17.19
CA TRP A 80 0.22 -24.40 -15.81
C TRP A 80 1.68 -24.01 -15.65
N GLN A 81 2.53 -24.34 -16.63
CA GLN A 81 3.93 -23.91 -16.63
C GLN A 81 4.05 -22.39 -16.64
N LYS A 82 3.33 -21.72 -17.56
CA LYS A 82 3.30 -20.25 -17.63
C LYS A 82 2.74 -19.65 -16.34
N MET A 83 1.65 -20.20 -15.80
CA MET A 83 1.06 -19.76 -14.55
C MET A 83 2.07 -19.77 -13.39
N LEU A 84 2.79 -20.89 -13.21
CA LEU A 84 3.79 -21.03 -12.17
C LEU A 84 4.92 -20.01 -12.31
N THR A 85 5.37 -19.76 -13.54
CA THR A 85 6.37 -18.72 -13.83
C THR A 85 5.86 -17.33 -13.48
N ASP A 86 4.64 -16.99 -13.90
CA ASP A 86 4.03 -15.68 -13.65
C ASP A 86 3.91 -15.38 -12.15
N TYR A 87 3.41 -16.34 -11.36
CA TYR A 87 3.33 -16.17 -9.91
C TYR A 87 4.70 -16.11 -9.23
N SER A 88 5.70 -16.85 -9.72
CA SER A 88 7.07 -16.77 -9.20
C SER A 88 7.66 -15.37 -9.43
N VAL A 89 7.48 -14.82 -10.64
CA VAL A 89 7.91 -13.46 -10.97
C VAL A 89 7.19 -12.44 -10.08
N GLU A 90 5.88 -12.54 -9.94
CA GLU A 90 5.11 -11.59 -9.14
C GLU A 90 5.43 -11.69 -7.64
N THR A 91 5.68 -12.89 -7.13
CA THR A 91 6.11 -13.09 -5.73
C THR A 91 7.46 -12.41 -5.47
N ASN A 92 8.39 -12.47 -6.43
CA ASN A 92 9.67 -11.78 -6.31
C ASN A 92 9.50 -10.24 -6.31
N LYS A 93 8.60 -9.70 -7.14
CA LYS A 93 8.27 -8.27 -7.10
C LYS A 93 7.66 -7.88 -5.76
N LEU A 94 6.70 -8.65 -5.26
CA LEU A 94 6.09 -8.43 -3.95
C LEU A 94 7.13 -8.41 -2.83
N ALA A 95 8.08 -9.34 -2.84
CA ALA A 95 9.16 -9.36 -1.85
C ALA A 95 10.06 -8.12 -1.94
N ALA A 96 10.38 -7.65 -3.16
CA ALA A 96 11.13 -6.42 -3.37
C ALA A 96 10.35 -5.19 -2.86
N SER A 97 9.07 -5.06 -3.21
CA SER A 97 8.21 -3.96 -2.77
C SER A 97 8.03 -3.94 -1.26
N ALA A 98 7.92 -5.10 -0.60
CA ALA A 98 7.82 -5.17 0.86
C ALA A 98 9.05 -4.58 1.56
N THR A 99 10.25 -4.80 1.00
CA THR A 99 11.49 -4.22 1.51
C THR A 99 11.49 -2.70 1.34
N GLU A 100 11.10 -2.21 0.16
CA GLU A 100 11.01 -0.78 -0.12
C GLU A 100 9.99 -0.08 0.80
N ILE A 101 8.81 -0.67 1.00
CA ILE A 101 7.78 -0.14 1.90
C ILE A 101 8.32 -0.07 3.33
N ALA A 102 9.03 -1.10 3.79
CA ALA A 102 9.63 -1.12 5.13
C ALA A 102 10.68 -0.01 5.29
N GLU A 103 11.55 0.19 4.30
CA GLU A 103 12.53 1.27 4.30
C GLU A 103 11.85 2.66 4.32
N GLN A 104 10.80 2.85 3.53
CA GLN A 104 10.04 4.08 3.52
C GLN A 104 9.31 4.34 4.85
N ALA A 105 8.79 3.30 5.51
CA ALA A 105 8.15 3.41 6.81
C ALA A 105 9.16 3.82 7.90
N ILE A 106 10.36 3.21 7.92
CA ILE A 106 11.45 3.59 8.84
C ILE A 106 11.85 5.05 8.62
N ARG A 107 12.00 5.45 7.35
CA ARG A 107 12.34 6.82 6.99
C ARG A 107 11.26 7.81 7.43
N ALA A 108 9.99 7.49 7.19
CA ALA A 108 8.88 8.33 7.61
C ALA A 108 8.84 8.50 9.13
N ALA A 109 9.00 7.41 9.89
CA ALA A 109 9.05 7.46 11.35
C ALA A 109 10.23 8.31 11.87
N THR A 110 11.38 8.25 11.19
CA THR A 110 12.55 9.08 11.52
C THR A 110 12.27 10.56 11.23
N GLU A 111 11.78 10.89 10.03
CA GLU A 111 11.44 12.26 9.62
C GLU A 111 10.36 12.87 10.55
N GLU A 112 9.38 12.08 10.98
CA GLU A 112 8.37 12.49 11.96
C GLU A 112 8.92 12.68 13.37
N GLY A 113 9.83 11.81 13.82
CA GLY A 113 10.52 11.95 15.10
C GLY A 113 11.33 13.25 15.16
N GLU A 114 12.08 13.56 14.11
CA GLU A 114 12.81 14.83 13.96
C GLU A 114 11.85 16.03 13.94
N ALA A 115 10.70 15.90 13.27
CA ALA A 115 9.67 16.94 13.24
C ALA A 115 9.08 17.20 14.64
N MET A 116 8.83 16.16 15.43
CA MET A 116 8.34 16.27 16.80
C MET A 116 9.35 16.95 17.72
N VAL A 117 10.63 16.60 17.63
CA VAL A 117 11.72 17.24 18.40
C VAL A 117 11.82 18.73 18.02
N THR A 118 11.77 19.05 16.73
CA THR A 118 11.80 20.44 16.24
C THR A 118 10.61 21.25 16.75
N ALA A 119 9.40 20.69 16.67
CA ALA A 119 8.17 21.33 17.14
C ALA A 119 8.13 21.50 18.67
N ALA A 120 8.76 20.60 19.42
CA ALA A 120 8.89 20.70 20.88
C ALA A 120 9.96 21.70 21.32
N GLY A 121 11.11 21.75 20.62
CA GLY A 121 12.20 22.69 20.89
C GLY A 121 11.84 24.16 20.62
N GLY A 122 10.88 24.43 19.74
CA GLY A 122 10.33 25.77 19.51
C GLY A 122 9.48 26.33 20.66
N LYS A 123 9.14 25.53 21.70
CA LYS A 123 8.31 25.95 22.83
C LYS A 123 9.08 26.53 24.03
N SER A 124 10.41 26.69 23.98
CA SER A 124 11.20 27.18 25.14
C SER A 124 11.64 28.65 25.07
N LYS A 125 11.10 29.45 24.16
CA LYS A 125 11.28 30.91 24.14
C LYS A 125 9.93 31.59 24.00
N ASP A 126 9.24 31.76 25.11
CA ASP A 126 8.32 32.86 25.43
C ASP A 126 8.08 32.88 26.94
#